data_AF-A0A534KRE7-F1
#
_entry.id   AF-A0A534KRE7-F1
#
_cell.length_a   1.000
_cell.length_b   1.000
_cell.length_c   1.000
_cell.angle_alpha   90.00
_cell.angle_beta   90.00
_cell.angle_gamma   90.00
#
_symmetry.space_group_name_H-M   'P 1'
#
loop_
_entity.id
_entity.type
_entity.pdbx_description
1 polymer ?
#
loop_
_entity_poly.entity_id
_entity_poly.type
_entity_poly.pdbx_seq_one_letter_code
_entity_poly.pdbx_strand_id
1 'polypeptide(L)'
;MAHPEPAGHEEEEHHGSPWPIIIAVGMGVGYVGIVTASIPMLLAGVVIFGGGAGGWIHQDMQRPSSAFYGLAAAVESRLPQVSARKLGIWLFLATEIMFFSAIIGASWTLRLRTTTLGDAFQGPWAQPGEILNVPLTGLNTFILICSSLTMVEALAAVERGDQRKLRIFLLITLLLGITFLSIQAFEYQHLY
;
A
#
# COMPACT_ATOMS: atom_id res chain seq x y z
N MET A 1 -56.12 2.31 20.26
CA MET A 1 -55.07 1.81 21.16
C MET A 1 -54.60 0.49 20.57
N ALA A 2 -53.36 0.28 20.15
CA ALA A 2 -52.11 0.97 20.42
C ALA A 2 -51.26 1.02 19.14
N HIS A 3 -50.47 2.09 18.99
CA HIS A 3 -49.33 2.10 18.08
C HIS A 3 -48.32 1.04 18.56
N PRO A 4 -47.71 0.24 17.69
CA PRO A 4 -46.56 -0.57 18.07
C PRO A 4 -45.45 0.37 18.55
N GLU A 5 -44.91 0.10 19.73
CA GLU A 5 -43.79 0.87 20.28
C GLU A 5 -42.61 0.83 19.29
N PRO A 6 -41.91 1.96 19.05
CA PRO A 6 -40.66 1.92 18.31
C PRO A 6 -39.70 1.02 19.09
N ALA A 7 -39.21 -0.02 18.42
CA ALA A 7 -38.14 -0.87 18.93
C ALA A 7 -37.08 0.03 19.57
N GLY A 8 -36.76 -0.25 20.83
CA GLY A 8 -35.76 0.50 21.58
C GLY A 8 -34.54 0.70 20.71
N HIS A 9 -34.15 1.95 20.53
CA HIS A 9 -32.80 2.27 20.08
C HIS A 9 -31.88 1.69 21.15
N GLU A 10 -31.44 0.43 20.94
CA GLU A 10 -30.25 -0.09 21.58
C GLU A 10 -29.19 0.97 21.30
N GLU A 11 -28.83 1.72 22.34
CA GLU A 11 -27.73 2.67 22.29
C GLU A 11 -26.54 1.87 21.78
N GLU A 12 -26.13 2.11 20.53
CA GLU A 12 -24.91 1.55 19.96
C GLU A 12 -23.77 2.04 20.87
N GLU A 13 -23.43 1.25 21.89
CA GLU A 13 -22.29 1.50 22.75
C GLU A 13 -21.07 1.54 21.82
N HIS A 14 -20.60 2.75 21.53
CA HIS A 14 -19.47 2.98 20.67
C HIS A 14 -18.21 2.47 21.39
N HIS A 15 -17.89 1.19 21.24
CA HIS A 15 -16.67 0.63 21.80
C HIS A 15 -15.49 1.31 21.08
N GLY A 16 -14.90 2.32 21.72
CA GLY A 16 -13.77 3.05 21.15
C GLY A 16 -12.60 2.10 20.89
N SER A 17 -12.22 1.94 19.62
CA SER A 17 -11.01 1.18 19.27
C SER A 17 -9.78 1.99 19.71
N PRO A 18 -8.86 1.43 20.51
CA PRO A 18 -7.68 2.15 20.96
C PRO A 18 -6.59 2.25 19.88
N TRP A 19 -6.68 1.43 18.83
CA TRP A 19 -5.62 1.30 17.84
C TRP A 19 -5.27 2.58 17.07
N PRO A 20 -6.22 3.43 16.65
CA PRO A 20 -5.89 4.70 15.99
C PRO A 20 -4.99 5.59 16.85
N ILE A 21 -5.21 5.63 18.16
CA ILE A 21 -4.39 6.41 19.10
C ILE A 21 -2.99 5.80 19.20
N ILE A 22 -2.88 4.48 19.35
CA ILE A 22 -1.58 3.79 19.44
C ILE A 22 -0.76 4.00 18.16
N ILE A 23 -1.40 3.88 17.00
CA ILE A 23 -0.76 4.12 15.69
C ILE A 23 -0.28 5.58 15.60
N ALA A 24 -1.11 6.55 15.98
CA ALA A 24 -0.76 7.97 15.98
C ALA A 24 0.42 8.29 16.91
N VAL A 25 0.44 7.72 18.13
CA VAL A 25 1.55 7.87 19.07
C VAL A 25 2.83 7.24 18.52
N GLY A 26 2.74 6.04 17.93
CA GLY A 26 3.89 5.38 17.29
C GLY A 26 4.49 6.21 16.16
N MET A 27 3.65 6.77 15.28
CA MET A 27 4.09 7.68 14.22
C MET A 27 4.73 8.95 14.79
N GLY A 28 4.13 9.56 15.81
CA GLY A 28 4.66 10.75 16.47
C GLY A 28 6.04 10.52 17.10
N VAL A 29 6.18 9.43 17.86
CA VAL A 29 7.47 9.05 18.49
C VAL A 29 8.52 8.74 17.42
N GLY A 30 8.15 8.02 16.36
CA GLY A 30 9.02 7.72 15.23
C GLY A 30 9.50 9.00 14.53
N TYR A 31 8.59 9.94 14.26
CA TYR A 31 8.93 11.24 13.67
C TYR A 31 9.90 12.04 14.54
N VAL A 32 9.66 12.11 15.86
CA VAL A 32 10.61 12.77 16.78
C VAL A 32 11.96 12.05 16.76
N GLY A 33 11.99 10.72 16.66
CA GLY A 33 13.21 9.94 16.50
C GLY A 33 14.01 10.31 15.24
N ILE A 34 13.34 10.54 14.11
CA ILE A 34 13.97 11.02 12.87
C ILE A 34 14.51 12.44 13.05
N VAL A 35 13.69 13.36 13.55
CA VAL A 35 14.05 14.78 13.69
C VAL A 35 15.20 14.99 14.67
N THR A 36 15.27 14.18 15.73
CA THR A 36 16.34 14.25 16.75
C THR A 36 17.52 13.33 16.47
N ALA A 37 17.49 12.58 15.36
CA ALA A 37 18.46 11.52 15.04
C ALA A 37 18.64 10.48 16.19
N SER A 38 17.60 10.25 16.99
CA SER A 38 17.61 9.34 18.13
C SER A 38 17.16 7.94 17.69
N ILE A 39 18.14 7.05 17.45
CA ILE A 39 17.87 5.64 17.08
C ILE A 39 16.95 4.95 18.10
N PRO A 40 17.12 5.09 19.44
CA PRO A 40 16.22 4.45 20.40
C PRO A 40 14.76 4.91 20.25
N MET A 41 14.52 6.20 20.02
CA MET A 41 13.16 6.72 19.81
C MET A 41 12.59 6.28 18.48
N LEU A 42 13.40 6.25 17.42
CA LEU A 42 12.96 5.72 16.12
C LEU A 42 12.51 4.26 16.24
N LEU A 43 13.31 3.41 16.89
CA LEU A 43 12.96 2.00 17.12
C LEU A 43 11.72 1.86 17.99
N ALA A 44 11.60 2.64 19.07
CA ALA A 44 10.40 2.66 19.90
C ALA A 44 9.15 3.04 19.09
N GLY A 45 9.24 4.08 18.26
CA GLY A 45 8.16 4.50 17.37
C GLY A 45 7.76 3.42 16.37
N VAL A 46 8.73 2.76 15.73
CA VAL A 46 8.49 1.65 14.80
C VAL A 46 7.82 0.47 15.49
N VAL A 47 8.25 0.11 16.70
CA VAL A 47 7.65 -0.98 17.47
C VAL A 47 6.21 -0.66 17.89
N ILE A 48 5.96 0.56 18.40
CA ILE A 48 4.62 1.00 18.80
C ILE A 48 3.68 1.06 17.58
N PHE A 49 4.14 1.63 16.47
CA PHE A 49 3.40 1.68 15.22
C PHE A 49 3.09 0.28 14.70
N GLY A 50 4.10 -0.60 14.61
CA GLY A 50 3.94 -1.97 14.13
C GLY A 50 3.01 -2.79 15.01
N GLY A 51 3.13 -2.67 16.33
CA GLY A 51 2.22 -3.29 17.29
C GLY A 51 0.79 -2.77 17.18
N GLY A 52 0.60 -1.46 17.03
CA GLY A 52 -0.71 -0.83 16.85
C GLY A 52 -1.39 -1.23 15.55
N ALA A 53 -0.66 -1.17 14.43
CA ALA A 53 -1.16 -1.58 13.11
C ALA A 53 -1.44 -3.09 13.06
N GLY A 54 -0.54 -3.91 13.61
CA GLY A 54 -0.73 -5.36 13.70
C GLY A 54 -1.93 -5.74 14.57
N GLY A 55 -2.09 -5.08 15.72
CA GLY A 55 -3.25 -5.27 16.61
C GLY A 55 -4.56 -4.87 15.95
N TRP A 56 -4.58 -3.73 15.22
CA TRP A 56 -5.73 -3.30 14.44
C TRP A 56 -6.11 -4.29 13.34
N ILE A 57 -5.13 -4.74 12.54
CA ILE A 57 -5.34 -5.73 11.47
C ILE A 57 -5.85 -7.04 12.06
N HIS A 58 -5.24 -7.51 13.15
CA HIS A 58 -5.67 -8.74 13.82
C HIS A 58 -7.12 -8.63 14.32
N GLN A 59 -7.48 -7.48 14.91
CA GLN A 59 -8.85 -7.22 15.32
C GLN A 59 -9.80 -7.17 14.12
N ASP A 60 -9.45 -6.48 13.02
CA ASP A 60 -10.30 -6.40 11.82
C ASP A 60 -10.48 -7.76 11.15
N MET A 61 -9.46 -8.63 11.17
CA MET A 61 -9.56 -10.00 10.68
C MET A 61 -10.53 -10.86 11.50
N GLN A 62 -10.60 -10.64 12.82
CA GLN A 62 -11.49 -11.40 13.72
C GLN A 62 -12.90 -10.80 13.78
N ARG A 63 -12.99 -9.49 13.75
CA ARG A 63 -14.21 -8.69 13.85
C ARG A 63 -14.11 -7.59 12.80
N PRO A 64 -14.55 -7.85 11.56
CA PRO A 64 -14.59 -6.83 10.52
C PRO A 64 -15.27 -5.57 11.07
N SER A 65 -14.50 -4.49 11.17
CA SER A 65 -14.80 -3.40 12.11
C SER A 65 -16.09 -2.63 11.78
N SER A 66 -17.07 -2.68 12.71
CA SER A 66 -18.36 -1.99 12.65
C SER A 66 -18.28 -0.46 12.50
N ALA A 67 -17.15 0.16 12.89
CA ALA A 67 -16.99 1.62 12.87
C ALA A 67 -17.01 2.24 11.46
N PHE A 68 -16.72 1.45 10.42
CA PHE A 68 -16.86 1.87 9.03
C PHE A 68 -18.33 1.83 8.53
N TYR A 69 -19.26 1.25 9.28
CA TYR A 69 -20.59 0.90 8.77
C TYR A 69 -21.52 2.09 8.60
N GLY A 70 -21.36 3.21 9.30
CA GLY A 70 -22.21 4.40 9.09
C GLY A 70 -21.96 5.07 7.74
N LEU A 71 -20.70 5.35 7.42
CA LEU A 71 -20.30 5.85 6.10
C LEU A 71 -20.47 4.75 5.03
N ALA A 72 -20.12 3.50 5.34
CA ALA A 72 -20.28 2.40 4.40
C ALA A 72 -21.75 2.17 4.05
N ALA A 73 -22.67 2.22 5.01
CA ALA A 73 -24.11 2.12 4.74
C ALA A 73 -24.60 3.31 3.90
N ALA A 74 -24.11 4.52 4.18
CA ALA A 74 -24.42 5.69 3.35
C ALA A 74 -23.87 5.55 1.91
N VAL A 75 -22.68 4.97 1.74
CA VAL A 75 -22.08 4.70 0.43
C VAL A 75 -22.80 3.57 -0.29
N GLU A 76 -23.07 2.46 0.38
CA GLU A 76 -23.68 1.26 -0.19
C GLU A 76 -25.16 1.49 -0.53
N SER A 77 -25.87 2.34 0.22
CA SER A 77 -27.22 2.79 -0.16
C SER A 77 -27.23 3.64 -1.45
N ARG A 78 -26.15 4.39 -1.72
CA ARG A 78 -25.99 5.20 -2.94
C ARG A 78 -25.41 4.38 -4.11
N LEU A 79 -24.52 3.43 -3.81
CA LEU A 79 -23.77 2.61 -4.77
C LEU A 79 -23.94 1.12 -4.42
N PRO A 80 -25.12 0.53 -4.69
CA PRO A 80 -25.47 -0.82 -4.22
C PRO A 80 -24.61 -1.95 -4.82
N GLN A 81 -23.85 -1.68 -5.88
CA GLN A 81 -23.00 -2.66 -6.55
C GLN A 81 -21.54 -2.65 -6.05
N VAL A 82 -21.15 -1.72 -5.18
CA VAL A 82 -19.77 -1.56 -4.71
C VAL A 82 -19.75 -1.50 -3.19
N SER A 83 -19.09 -2.47 -2.55
CA SER A 83 -18.86 -2.39 -1.11
C SER A 83 -17.96 -1.21 -0.77
N ALA A 84 -18.24 -0.54 0.34
CA ALA A 84 -17.46 0.63 0.72
C ALA A 84 -15.98 0.30 0.96
N ARG A 85 -15.66 -0.95 1.35
CA ARG A 85 -14.27 -1.44 1.46
C ARG A 85 -13.57 -1.50 0.11
N LYS A 86 -14.26 -1.98 -0.93
CA LYS A 86 -13.73 -2.00 -2.31
C LYS A 86 -13.51 -0.59 -2.84
N LEU A 87 -14.46 0.32 -2.56
CA LEU A 87 -14.31 1.74 -2.88
C LEU A 87 -13.10 2.36 -2.17
N GLY A 88 -12.90 2.05 -0.89
CA GLY A 88 -11.74 2.50 -0.11
C GLY A 88 -10.41 2.07 -0.73
N ILE A 89 -10.30 0.82 -1.18
CA ILE A 89 -9.11 0.33 -1.91
C ILE A 89 -8.93 1.05 -3.24
N TRP A 90 -9.99 1.32 -4.00
CA TRP A 90 -9.88 2.09 -5.24
C TRP A 90 -9.41 3.52 -5.03
N LEU A 91 -9.93 4.20 -4.00
CA LEU A 91 -9.51 5.55 -3.65
C LEU A 91 -8.04 5.56 -3.19
N PHE A 92 -7.64 4.61 -2.35
CA PHE A 92 -6.24 4.43 -1.95
C PHE A 92 -5.31 4.20 -3.16
N LEU A 93 -5.70 3.33 -4.10
CA LEU A 93 -4.92 3.12 -5.33
C LEU A 93 -4.86 4.39 -6.19
N ALA A 94 -5.94 5.16 -6.27
CA ALA A 94 -5.94 6.43 -6.97
C ALA A 94 -4.96 7.43 -6.34
N THR A 95 -4.86 7.49 -5.01
CA THR A 95 -3.88 8.37 -4.34
C THR A 95 -2.43 7.94 -4.60
N GLU A 96 -2.16 6.63 -4.68
CA GLU A 96 -0.83 6.11 -5.07
C GLU A 96 -0.49 6.49 -6.52
N ILE A 97 -1.44 6.35 -7.46
CA ILE A 97 -1.24 6.77 -8.86
C ILE A 97 -0.92 8.27 -8.92
N MET A 98 -1.62 9.12 -8.16
CA MET A 98 -1.35 10.56 -8.11
C MET A 98 0.04 10.85 -7.55
N PHE A 99 0.45 10.16 -6.49
CA PHE A 99 1.78 10.28 -5.88
C PHE A 99 2.89 9.94 -6.87
N PHE A 100 2.83 8.77 -7.52
CA PHE A 100 3.83 8.39 -8.53
C PHE A 100 3.80 9.29 -9.77
N SER A 101 2.62 9.76 -10.18
CA SER A 101 2.48 10.71 -11.29
C SER A 101 3.19 12.04 -11.00
N ALA A 102 3.15 12.51 -9.75
CA ALA A 102 3.88 13.72 -9.36
C ALA A 102 5.41 13.51 -9.46
N ILE A 103 5.94 12.37 -9.01
CA ILE A 103 7.38 12.06 -9.10
C ILE A 103 7.83 11.89 -10.56
N ILE A 104 7.07 11.18 -11.39
CA ILE A 104 7.34 11.01 -12.82
C ILE A 104 7.21 12.35 -13.57
N GLY A 105 6.20 13.15 -13.25
CA GLY A 105 6.02 14.48 -13.82
C GLY A 105 7.16 15.43 -13.46
N ALA A 106 7.67 15.35 -12.23
CA ALA A 106 8.84 16.10 -11.79
C ALA A 106 10.10 15.69 -12.56
N SER A 107 10.38 14.38 -12.69
CA SER A 107 11.54 13.89 -13.45
C SER A 107 11.46 14.26 -14.93
N TRP A 108 10.27 14.16 -15.54
CA TRP A 108 10.01 14.60 -16.91
C TRP A 108 10.28 16.10 -17.10
N THR A 109 9.76 16.94 -16.20
CA THR A 109 9.96 18.40 -16.25
C THR A 109 11.44 18.77 -16.11
N LEU A 110 12.16 18.11 -15.20
CA LEU A 110 13.61 18.31 -15.06
C LEU A 110 14.33 17.93 -16.36
N ARG A 111 13.99 16.80 -16.97
CA ARG A 111 14.58 16.34 -18.23
C ARG A 111 14.38 17.32 -19.38
N LEU A 112 13.19 17.90 -19.51
CA LEU A 112 12.92 18.91 -20.54
C LEU A 112 13.66 20.23 -20.31
N ARG A 113 13.91 20.61 -19.05
CA ARG A 113 14.59 21.88 -18.70
C ARG A 113 16.12 21.79 -18.76
N THR A 114 16.69 20.61 -18.59
CA THR A 114 18.12 20.36 -18.78
C THR A 114 18.55 20.28 -20.25
N THR A 115 17.60 20.03 -21.17
CA THR A 115 17.89 20.05 -22.61
C THR A 115 17.89 21.45 -23.21
N THR A 116 17.39 22.46 -22.50
CA THR A 116 17.51 23.88 -22.87
C THR A 116 18.84 24.44 -22.41
N LEU A 117 19.71 24.81 -23.35
CA LEU A 117 20.99 25.51 -23.12
C LEU A 117 20.75 26.80 -22.31
N GLY A 118 21.13 26.79 -21.04
CA GLY A 118 21.14 27.94 -20.14
C GLY A 118 21.86 27.58 -18.85
N ASP A 119 22.71 28.49 -18.36
CA ASP A 119 23.82 28.29 -17.41
C ASP A 119 23.48 27.72 -16.01
N ALA A 120 22.23 27.31 -15.74
CA ALA A 120 21.76 26.93 -14.41
C ALA A 120 21.74 25.42 -14.11
N PHE A 121 21.88 24.54 -15.11
CA PHE A 121 21.88 23.08 -14.88
C PHE A 121 22.96 22.40 -15.74
N GLN A 122 24.14 22.20 -15.16
CA GLN A 122 25.30 21.65 -15.86
C GLN A 122 25.27 20.11 -15.85
N GLY A 123 25.02 19.53 -17.03
CA GLY A 123 25.24 18.12 -17.34
C GLY A 123 24.21 17.58 -18.35
N PRO A 124 24.61 16.95 -19.47
CA PRO A 124 23.68 16.20 -20.30
C PRO A 124 23.06 15.06 -19.47
N TRP A 125 21.77 14.81 -19.62
CA TRP A 125 21.17 13.59 -19.07
C TRP A 125 21.91 12.37 -19.61
N ALA A 126 22.21 11.42 -18.73
CA ALA A 126 22.86 10.17 -19.12
C ALA A 126 22.08 9.48 -20.23
N GLN A 127 22.81 8.93 -21.20
CA GLN A 127 22.19 8.21 -22.30
C GLN A 127 21.58 6.89 -21.79
N PRO A 128 20.51 6.40 -22.44
CA PRO A 128 19.96 5.10 -22.11
C PRO A 128 21.05 4.02 -22.17
N GLY A 129 21.22 3.26 -21.08
CA GLY A 129 22.21 2.18 -20.98
C GLY A 129 23.60 2.57 -20.46
N GLU A 130 23.87 3.85 -20.20
CA GLU A 130 25.14 4.27 -19.58
C GLU A 130 25.18 3.98 -18.07
N ILE A 131 24.05 4.17 -17.40
CA ILE A 131 23.93 3.99 -15.95
C ILE A 131 23.25 2.65 -15.64
N LEU A 132 22.11 2.37 -16.28
CA LEU A 132 21.27 1.20 -15.96
C LEU A 132 21.56 0.02 -16.89
N ASN A 133 21.56 -1.18 -16.32
CA ASN A 133 21.70 -2.43 -17.06
C ASN A 133 20.36 -2.80 -17.71
N VAL A 134 20.13 -2.32 -18.93
CA VAL A 134 18.86 -2.49 -19.67
C VAL A 134 18.41 -3.96 -19.76
N PRO A 135 19.28 -4.94 -20.09
CA PRO A 135 18.89 -6.36 -20.06
C PRO A 135 18.40 -6.85 -18.69
N LEU A 136 19.09 -6.47 -17.61
CA LEU A 136 18.74 -6.89 -16.25
C LEU A 136 17.42 -6.26 -15.80
N THR A 137 17.24 -4.95 -16.03
CA THR A 137 15.98 -4.24 -15.73
C THR A 137 14.80 -4.83 -16.53
N GLY A 138 15.04 -5.18 -17.80
CA GLY A 138 14.05 -5.84 -18.66
C GLY A 138 13.65 -7.21 -18.13
N LEU A 139 14.62 -8.04 -17.73
CA LEU A 139 14.35 -9.33 -17.09
C LEU A 139 13.57 -9.15 -15.77
N ASN A 140 13.93 -8.15 -14.97
CA ASN A 140 13.24 -7.88 -13.70
C ASN A 140 11.77 -7.46 -13.92
N THR A 141 11.50 -6.71 -14.99
CA THR A 141 10.14 -6.36 -15.41
C THR A 141 9.35 -7.60 -15.87
N PHE A 142 9.99 -8.50 -16.62
CA PHE A 142 9.37 -9.76 -17.01
C PHE A 142 8.98 -10.62 -15.80
N ILE A 143 9.84 -10.69 -14.78
CA ILE A 143 9.55 -11.37 -13.50
C ILE A 143 8.31 -10.79 -12.82
N LEU A 144 8.17 -9.46 -12.78
CA LEU A 144 6.97 -8.81 -12.23
C LEU A 144 5.69 -9.15 -13.01
N ILE A 145 5.76 -9.19 -14.34
CA ILE A 145 4.63 -9.57 -15.19
C ILE A 145 4.24 -11.04 -14.94
N CYS A 146 5.21 -11.95 -14.83
CA CYS A 146 4.94 -13.33 -14.44
C CYS A 146 4.32 -13.41 -13.04
N SER A 147 4.77 -12.58 -12.10
CA SER A 147 4.21 -12.50 -10.76
C SER A 147 2.73 -12.08 -10.78
N SER A 148 2.35 -11.09 -11.58
CA SER A 148 0.94 -10.68 -11.70
C SER A 148 0.06 -11.78 -12.30
N LEU A 149 0.56 -12.50 -13.31
CA LEU A 149 -0.12 -13.67 -13.88
C LEU A 149 -0.40 -14.73 -12.81
N THR A 150 0.59 -15.04 -11.95
CA THR A 150 0.40 -16.03 -10.89
C THR A 150 -0.65 -15.61 -9.87
N MET A 151 -0.79 -14.31 -9.59
CA MET A 151 -1.86 -13.79 -8.72
C MET A 151 -3.25 -13.95 -9.35
N VAL A 152 -3.38 -13.76 -10.66
CA VAL A 152 -4.64 -14.00 -11.39
C VAL A 152 -5.01 -15.49 -11.36
N GLU A 153 -4.04 -16.38 -11.52
CA GLU A 153 -4.28 -17.83 -11.39
C GLU A 153 -4.65 -18.24 -9.96
N ALA A 154 -4.08 -17.57 -8.95
CA ALA A 154 -4.49 -17.75 -7.55
C ALA A 154 -5.97 -17.38 -7.34
N LEU A 155 -6.41 -16.26 -7.92
CA LEU A 155 -7.81 -15.85 -7.89
C LEU A 155 -8.71 -16.89 -8.59
N ALA A 156 -8.34 -17.32 -9.78
CA ALA A 156 -9.13 -18.32 -10.51
C ALA A 156 -9.14 -19.70 -9.83
N ALA A 157 -8.11 -20.04 -9.05
CA ALA A 157 -8.08 -21.25 -8.22
C ALA A 157 -9.05 -21.17 -7.04
N VAL A 158 -9.13 -20.03 -6.33
CA VAL A 158 -10.07 -19.87 -5.21
C VAL A 158 -11.52 -19.83 -5.68
N GLU A 159 -11.81 -19.23 -6.83
CA GLU A 159 -13.15 -19.26 -7.45
C GLU A 159 -13.60 -20.69 -7.80
N ARG A 160 -12.65 -21.58 -8.13
CA ARG A 160 -12.89 -23.01 -8.38
C ARG A 160 -12.86 -23.87 -7.12
N GLY A 161 -12.66 -23.27 -5.94
CA GLY A 161 -12.55 -23.99 -4.67
C GLY A 161 -11.25 -24.79 -4.49
N ASP A 162 -10.25 -24.62 -5.36
CA ASP A 162 -8.98 -25.35 -5.30
C ASP A 162 -7.99 -24.66 -4.35
N GLN A 163 -8.10 -25.01 -3.06
CA GLN A 163 -7.23 -24.50 -2.00
C GLN A 163 -5.76 -24.88 -2.15
N ARG A 164 -5.46 -25.95 -2.90
CA ARG A 164 -4.07 -26.38 -3.14
C ARG A 164 -3.44 -25.45 -4.17
N LYS A 165 -4.10 -25.23 -5.30
CA LYS A 165 -3.61 -24.32 -6.34
C LYS A 165 -3.53 -22.88 -5.86
N LEU A 166 -4.52 -22.41 -5.09
CA LEU A 166 -4.48 -21.10 -4.46
C LEU A 166 -3.16 -20.88 -3.70
N ARG A 167 -2.83 -21.79 -2.78
CA ARG A 167 -1.61 -21.69 -1.97
C ARG A 167 -0.33 -21.77 -2.81
N ILE A 168 -0.31 -22.65 -3.81
CA ILE A 168 0.85 -22.78 -4.71
C ILE A 168 1.07 -21.47 -5.48
N PHE A 169 0.02 -20.93 -6.10
CA PHE A 169 0.15 -19.71 -6.89
C PHE A 169 0.52 -18.50 -6.02
N LEU A 170 -0.07 -18.35 -4.83
CA LEU A 170 0.34 -17.30 -3.88
C LEU A 170 1.81 -17.44 -3.46
N LEU A 171 2.30 -18.67 -3.22
CA LEU A 171 3.70 -18.90 -2.90
C LEU A 171 4.61 -18.52 -4.08
N ILE A 172 4.24 -18.87 -5.31
CA ILE A 172 4.98 -18.48 -6.51
C ILE A 172 4.99 -16.96 -6.65
N THR A 173 3.84 -16.28 -6.48
CA THR A 173 3.76 -14.81 -6.50
C THR A 173 4.71 -14.18 -5.47
N LEU A 174 4.73 -14.71 -4.24
CA LEU A 174 5.63 -14.24 -3.20
C LEU A 174 7.10 -14.43 -3.57
N LEU A 175 7.48 -15.61 -4.08
CA LEU A 175 8.86 -15.92 -4.48
C LEU A 175 9.33 -15.04 -5.65
N LEU A 176 8.47 -14.79 -6.64
CA LEU A 176 8.78 -13.88 -7.75
C LEU A 176 8.93 -12.43 -7.25
N GLY A 177 8.08 -11.99 -6.31
CA GLY A 177 8.24 -10.69 -5.65
C GLY A 177 9.55 -10.54 -4.87
N ILE A 178 9.96 -11.57 -4.11
CA ILE A 178 11.25 -11.57 -3.41
C ILE A 178 12.41 -11.56 -4.41
N THR A 179 12.29 -12.31 -5.51
CA THR A 179 13.30 -12.32 -6.58
C THR A 179 13.44 -10.93 -7.20
N PHE A 180 12.32 -10.26 -7.49
CA PHE A 180 12.32 -8.88 -7.98
C PHE A 180 13.04 -7.91 -7.04
N LEU A 181 12.72 -7.96 -5.75
CA LEU A 181 13.36 -7.09 -4.74
C LEU A 181 14.86 -7.40 -4.59
N SER A 182 15.24 -8.67 -4.69
CA SER A 182 16.64 -9.08 -4.62
C SER A 182 17.47 -8.56 -5.80
N ILE A 183 16.90 -8.62 -7.02
CA ILE A 183 17.53 -8.03 -8.21
C ILE A 183 17.65 -6.51 -8.06
N GLN A 184 16.62 -5.85 -7.53
CA GLN A 184 16.64 -4.40 -7.29
C GLN A 184 17.73 -4.00 -6.28
N ALA A 185 17.85 -4.75 -5.18
CA ALA A 185 18.89 -4.53 -4.18
C ALA A 185 20.29 -4.73 -4.76
N PHE A 186 20.48 -5.78 -5.56
CA PHE A 186 21.74 -6.05 -6.26
C PHE A 186 22.11 -4.92 -7.23
N GLU A 187 21.17 -4.45 -8.05
CA GLU A 187 21.39 -3.37 -9.01
C GLU A 187 21.79 -2.08 -8.27
N TYR A 188 21.11 -1.75 -7.17
CA TYR A 188 21.46 -0.58 -6.36
C TYR A 188 22.84 -0.67 -5.72
N GLN A 189 23.27 -1.86 -5.29
CA GLN A 189 24.63 -2.05 -4.76
C GLN A 189 25.74 -2.02 -5.83
N HIS A 190 25.40 -2.20 -7.12
CA HIS A 190 26.38 -2.11 -8.21
C HIS A 190 26.44 -0.71 -8.83
N LEU A 191 25.39 0.09 -8.64
CA LEU A 191 25.33 1.49 -9.09
C LEU A 191 26.05 2.47 -8.15
N TYR A 192 26.31 2.08 -6.89
CA TYR A 192 26.96 2.88 -5.84
C TYR A 192 28.11 2.12 -5.22
#